data_AF-A0A0L7QNF6-F1
#
_entry.id   AF-A0A0L7QNF6-F1
#
_cell.length_a   1.000
_cell.length_b   1.000
_cell.length_c   1.000
_cell.angle_alpha   90.00
_cell.angle_beta   90.00
_cell.angle_gamma   90.00
#
_symmetry.space_group_name_H-M   'P 1'
#
loop_
_entity.id
_entity.type
_entity.pdbx_description
1 polymer ?
#
loop_
_entity_poly.entity_id
_entity_poly.type
_entity_poly.pdbx_seq_one_letter_code
_entity_poly.pdbx_strand_id
1 'polypeptide(L)'
;MEKINNVISYVNENKTYKNVVLGGTFDRIHNGHKIFLSEAIIRCTEKLTVGVTDTNMLSGKLLGELIEPCSTRILKLKEFLEDVDSTLTYNVVPINDMYGPTKYDPTMELIVVSEETKRGADKVNELRAKNNLNKLDIHVTKLINDENHRKHEETKISSSNQRIRLLGTKLQAPRIGDKPLKPYIIGLTGGIASGKSSVADKLKKLGAGLVNCDKIAHDLYLPGRKCFDAILEIFGPTILKSDGFIDRKALGYIVFNNKTQLDKLNKIVWPIILEEAKKQVNDFYAKGFDIIVMEAAVLIQANWQHECHEIWTCIIPPEEAIRRVKERNGLTEADAKLRIQAQPSNLEQVNEANVVLCTLWSHDVTEEQVQTAWDELITFLSNQAKS
;
A
#
# COMPACT_ATOMS: atom_id res chain seq x y z
N MET A 1 28.32 23.33 35.81
CA MET A 1 27.94 24.70 35.39
C MET A 1 28.10 24.90 33.88
N GLU A 2 29.20 24.46 33.26
CA GLU A 2 29.43 24.60 31.81
C GLU A 2 28.40 23.88 30.90
N LYS A 3 27.96 22.66 31.27
CA LYS A 3 26.87 21.95 30.57
C LYS A 3 25.49 22.61 30.74
N ILE A 4 25.25 23.30 31.86
CA ILE A 4 23.99 24.02 32.13
C ILE A 4 24.00 25.36 31.39
N ASN A 5 25.15 26.04 31.37
CA ASN A 5 25.34 27.27 30.61
C ASN A 5 25.23 27.05 29.10
N ASN A 6 25.64 25.89 28.58
CA ASN A 6 25.43 25.52 27.17
C ASN A 6 23.96 25.26 26.83
N VAL A 7 23.16 24.74 27.77
CA VAL A 7 21.70 24.59 27.56
C VAL A 7 21.02 25.97 27.63
N ILE A 8 21.41 26.81 28.58
CA ILE A 8 20.88 28.18 28.73
C ILE A 8 21.30 29.09 27.56
N SER A 9 22.50 28.92 26.99
CA SER A 9 22.92 29.67 25.79
C SER A 9 22.18 29.21 24.52
N TYR A 10 21.87 27.91 24.40
CA TYR A 10 21.07 27.38 23.28
C TYR A 10 19.62 27.90 23.30
N VAL A 11 19.07 28.14 24.49
CA VAL A 11 17.73 28.72 24.69
C VAL A 11 17.72 30.23 24.45
N ASN A 12 18.79 30.96 24.83
CA ASN A 12 18.87 32.41 24.67
C ASN A 12 19.17 32.91 23.24
N GLU A 13 19.63 32.05 22.33
CA GLU A 13 19.89 32.42 20.92
C GLU A 13 18.67 32.21 19.99
N ASN A 14 17.63 31.51 20.44
CA ASN A 14 16.49 31.16 19.59
C ASN A 14 15.28 32.05 19.88
N LYS A 15 14.99 33.00 18.96
CA LYS A 15 13.73 33.76 18.95
C LYS A 15 12.53 32.82 19.05
N THR A 16 11.67 33.05 20.04
CA THR A 16 10.42 32.31 20.27
C THR A 16 9.22 33.08 19.71
N TYR A 17 8.11 32.37 19.47
CA TYR A 17 6.90 32.88 18.84
C TYR A 17 5.66 32.36 19.58
N LYS A 18 4.60 33.16 19.63
CA LYS A 18 3.32 32.74 20.21
C LYS A 18 2.69 31.65 19.38
N ASN A 19 2.60 31.88 18.07
CA ASN A 19 1.91 30.98 17.15
C ASN A 19 2.88 30.41 16.09
N VAL A 20 3.16 29.11 16.22
CA VAL A 20 4.04 28.36 15.31
C VAL A 20 3.19 27.43 14.45
N VAL A 21 3.57 27.27 13.18
CA VAL A 21 2.92 26.33 12.25
C VAL A 21 3.94 25.43 11.57
N LEU A 22 3.54 24.18 11.32
CA LEU A 22 4.27 23.26 10.46
C LEU A 22 3.30 22.31 9.76
N GLY A 23 3.77 21.63 8.72
CA GLY A 23 2.94 20.70 7.98
C GLY A 23 3.74 19.52 7.42
N GLY A 24 3.06 18.39 7.23
CA GLY A 24 3.70 17.17 6.78
C GLY A 24 2.75 15.98 6.73
N THR A 25 3.27 14.85 6.29
CA THR A 25 2.49 13.62 6.20
C THR A 25 2.39 12.92 7.55
N PHE A 26 3.43 12.95 8.40
CA PHE A 26 3.40 12.35 9.75
C PHE A 26 2.90 10.91 9.78
N ASP A 27 3.28 10.13 8.76
CA ASP A 27 2.99 8.71 8.70
C ASP A 27 3.99 7.97 9.60
N ARG A 28 3.47 7.22 10.57
CA ARG A 28 4.22 6.43 11.57
C ARG A 28 5.38 7.21 12.21
N ILE A 29 5.06 8.06 13.18
CA ILE A 29 6.02 8.96 13.84
C ILE A 29 7.36 8.26 14.14
N HIS A 30 8.43 8.81 13.58
CA HIS A 30 9.80 8.30 13.65
C HIS A 30 10.76 9.39 14.11
N ASN A 31 12.03 9.06 14.36
CA ASN A 31 12.98 10.01 14.95
C ASN A 31 13.14 11.31 14.14
N GLY A 32 13.12 11.23 12.80
CA GLY A 32 13.05 12.43 11.95
C GLY A 32 11.84 13.34 12.25
N HIS A 33 10.63 12.80 12.42
CA HIS A 33 9.47 13.57 12.84
C HIS A 33 9.61 14.11 14.27
N LYS A 34 10.11 13.30 15.20
CA LYS A 34 10.28 13.70 16.60
C LYS A 34 11.16 14.94 16.72
N ILE A 35 12.27 14.96 15.99
CA ILE A 35 13.19 16.11 15.97
C ILE A 35 12.53 17.31 15.29
N PHE A 36 11.92 17.10 14.12
CA PHE A 36 11.21 18.16 13.40
C PHE A 36 10.10 18.83 14.23
N LEU A 37 9.31 18.04 14.97
CA LEU A 37 8.25 18.54 15.84
C LEU A 37 8.84 19.21 17.09
N SER A 38 9.90 18.66 17.67
CA SER A 38 10.57 19.26 18.86
C SER A 38 11.15 20.64 18.55
N GLU A 39 11.74 20.83 17.36
CA GLU A 39 12.23 22.14 16.91
C GLU A 39 11.11 23.18 16.82
N ALA A 40 9.88 22.77 16.51
CA ALA A 40 8.73 23.67 16.52
C ALA A 40 8.21 23.96 17.94
N ILE A 41 8.16 22.95 18.80
CA ILE A 41 7.73 23.09 20.21
C ILE A 41 8.65 24.07 20.95
N ILE A 42 9.98 23.93 20.84
CA ILE A 42 10.95 24.79 21.54
C ILE A 42 10.83 26.27 21.12
N ARG A 43 10.23 26.55 19.95
CA ARG A 43 10.01 27.91 19.43
C ARG A 43 8.60 28.44 19.67
N CYS A 44 7.71 27.65 20.25
CA CYS A 44 6.31 27.99 20.48
C CYS A 44 6.07 28.32 21.95
N THR A 45 5.31 29.38 22.23
CA THR A 45 4.96 29.76 23.61
C THR A 45 3.46 29.70 23.91
N GLU A 46 2.59 29.60 22.91
CA GLU A 46 1.13 29.57 23.12
C GLU A 46 0.44 28.48 22.28
N LYS A 47 0.51 28.54 20.94
CA LYS A 47 -0.25 27.65 20.05
C LYS A 47 0.60 27.09 18.92
N LEU A 48 0.64 25.75 18.82
CA LEU A 48 1.26 25.03 17.71
C LEU A 48 0.19 24.47 16.79
N THR A 49 0.16 24.92 15.54
CA THR A 49 -0.72 24.36 14.50
C THR A 49 0.05 23.37 13.64
N VAL A 50 -0.46 22.15 13.52
CA VAL A 50 0.15 21.11 12.67
C VAL A 50 -0.81 20.66 11.57
N GLY A 51 -0.43 20.93 10.33
CA GLY A 51 -1.16 20.46 9.15
C GLY A 51 -0.77 19.03 8.77
N VAL A 52 -1.72 18.12 8.79
CA VAL A 52 -1.53 16.70 8.48
C VAL A 52 -2.09 16.42 7.08
N THR A 53 -1.23 16.03 6.13
CA THR A 53 -1.68 15.85 4.73
C THR A 53 -2.74 14.76 4.63
N ASP A 54 -3.83 15.06 3.92
CA ASP A 54 -4.92 14.13 3.63
C ASP A 54 -4.86 13.60 2.19
N THR A 55 -5.79 12.71 1.84
CA THR A 55 -5.85 11.85 0.65
C THR A 55 -5.46 12.55 -0.66
N ASN A 56 -5.91 13.79 -0.87
CA ASN A 56 -5.63 14.56 -2.09
C ASN A 56 -4.14 14.88 -2.29
N MET A 57 -3.34 14.85 -1.22
CA MET A 57 -1.90 15.12 -1.24
C MET A 57 -1.04 13.85 -1.16
N LEU A 58 -1.66 12.66 -1.16
CA LEU A 58 -0.95 11.38 -1.01
C LEU A 58 -0.68 10.67 -2.34
N SER A 59 -1.36 11.04 -3.43
CA SER A 59 -1.36 10.33 -4.73
C SER A 59 0.00 10.18 -5.42
N GLY A 60 1.01 10.95 -5.01
CA GLY A 60 2.39 10.85 -5.52
C GLY A 60 3.40 10.25 -4.53
N LYS A 61 2.95 9.78 -3.36
CA LYS A 61 3.85 9.23 -2.33
C LYS A 61 4.18 7.78 -2.64
N LEU A 62 5.45 7.41 -2.50
CA LEU A 62 5.91 6.03 -2.62
C LEU A 62 5.16 5.15 -1.61
N LEU A 63 4.51 4.10 -2.10
CA LEU A 63 3.65 3.20 -1.32
C LEU A 63 2.58 3.96 -0.53
N GLY A 64 1.97 4.99 -1.13
CA GLY A 64 0.96 5.82 -0.47
C GLY A 64 -0.23 5.04 0.10
N GLU A 65 -0.46 3.84 -0.41
CA GLU A 65 -1.50 2.90 0.01
C GLU A 65 -1.24 2.29 1.39
N LEU A 66 0.02 2.33 1.87
CA LEU A 66 0.39 1.89 3.23
C LEU A 66 0.34 3.02 4.28
N ILE A 67 0.05 4.26 3.86
CA ILE A 67 -0.04 5.41 4.77
C ILE A 67 -1.24 5.23 5.70
N GLU A 68 -1.05 5.48 6.99
CA GLU A 68 -2.15 5.42 7.97
C GLU A 68 -3.28 6.42 7.64
N PRO A 69 -4.55 6.11 7.97
CA PRO A 69 -5.65 7.05 7.84
C PRO A 69 -5.32 8.40 8.51
N CYS A 70 -5.80 9.50 7.91
CA CYS A 70 -5.51 10.85 8.40
C CYS A 70 -5.92 11.04 9.87
N SER A 71 -7.07 10.51 10.25
CA SER A 71 -7.56 10.50 11.64
C SER A 71 -6.59 9.80 12.60
N THR A 72 -6.08 8.62 12.24
CA THR A 72 -5.10 7.86 13.04
C THR A 72 -3.80 8.63 13.21
N ARG A 73 -3.29 9.25 12.13
CA ARG A 73 -2.08 10.07 12.18
C ARG A 73 -2.26 11.30 13.06
N ILE A 74 -3.39 11.98 12.95
CA ILE A 74 -3.74 13.13 13.81
C ILE A 74 -3.78 12.70 15.29
N LEU A 75 -4.40 11.56 15.60
CA LEU A 75 -4.49 11.06 16.98
C LEU A 75 -3.10 10.81 17.57
N LYS A 76 -2.27 9.99 16.91
CA LYS A 76 -0.90 9.68 17.36
C LYS A 76 -0.02 10.92 17.47
N LEU A 77 -0.23 11.89 16.58
CA LEU A 77 0.51 13.14 16.60
C LEU A 77 0.11 14.01 17.79
N LYS A 78 -1.18 14.10 18.12
CA LYS A 78 -1.63 14.79 19.33
C LYS A 78 -1.06 14.15 20.59
N GLU A 79 -1.14 12.82 20.70
CA GLU A 79 -0.56 12.08 21.82
C GLU A 79 0.95 12.38 21.98
N PHE A 80 1.71 12.35 20.88
CA PHE A 80 3.13 12.70 20.92
C PHE A 80 3.38 14.16 21.33
N LEU A 81 2.61 15.11 20.80
CA LEU A 81 2.79 16.53 21.12
C LEU A 81 2.49 16.81 22.59
N GLU A 82 1.39 16.27 23.11
CA GLU A 82 0.98 16.41 24.52
C GLU A 82 1.96 15.74 25.49
N ASP A 83 2.59 14.64 25.10
CA ASP A 83 3.65 13.97 25.87
C ASP A 83 4.93 14.81 25.95
N VAL A 84 5.26 15.56 24.90
CA VAL A 84 6.47 16.41 24.86
C VAL A 84 6.27 17.72 25.64
N ASP A 85 5.14 18.42 25.45
CA ASP A 85 4.86 19.67 26.19
C ASP A 85 3.35 19.91 26.37
N SER A 86 2.82 19.52 27.51
CA SER A 86 1.40 19.70 27.83
C SER A 86 0.98 21.16 28.09
N THR A 87 1.90 22.13 28.07
CA THR A 87 1.60 23.55 28.37
C THR A 87 1.12 24.34 27.15
N LEU A 88 1.38 23.83 25.94
CA LEU A 88 0.99 24.45 24.68
C LEU A 88 -0.42 24.05 24.23
N THR A 89 -1.05 24.91 23.43
CA THR A 89 -2.31 24.57 22.75
C THR A 89 -2.02 23.97 21.38
N TYR A 90 -2.45 22.72 21.16
CA TYR A 90 -2.26 22.02 19.89
C TYR A 90 -3.48 22.10 18.97
N ASN A 91 -3.27 22.62 17.76
CA ASN A 91 -4.26 22.62 16.69
C ASN A 91 -3.80 21.72 15.53
N VAL A 92 -4.08 20.42 15.65
CA VAL A 92 -3.71 19.44 14.63
C VAL A 92 -4.89 19.22 13.68
N VAL A 93 -4.71 19.58 12.40
CA VAL A 93 -5.79 19.64 11.41
C VAL A 93 -5.42 18.93 10.10
N PRO A 94 -6.38 18.29 9.41
CA PRO A 94 -6.15 17.76 8.08
C PRO A 94 -5.93 18.90 7.07
N ILE A 95 -5.00 18.72 6.14
CA ILE A 95 -4.76 19.65 5.03
C ILE A 95 -4.90 18.94 3.69
N ASN A 96 -5.60 19.61 2.76
CA ASN A 96 -5.85 19.13 1.40
C ASN A 96 -5.09 19.93 0.33
N ASP A 97 -4.34 20.95 0.77
CA ASP A 97 -3.50 21.79 -0.08
C ASP A 97 -2.20 22.16 0.66
N MET A 98 -1.25 22.73 -0.06
CA MET A 98 0.07 23.06 0.48
C MET A 98 0.09 24.23 1.47
N TYR A 99 -0.99 24.99 1.58
CA TYR A 99 -1.06 26.20 2.40
C TYR A 99 -1.80 25.93 3.72
N GLY A 100 -2.84 25.11 3.69
CA GLY A 100 -3.64 24.79 4.87
C GLY A 100 -4.16 26.05 5.57
N PRO A 101 -4.12 26.12 6.91
CA PRO A 101 -4.57 27.31 7.65
C PRO A 101 -3.73 28.57 7.45
N THR A 102 -2.49 28.44 6.96
CA THR A 102 -1.59 29.59 6.80
C THR A 102 -2.08 30.62 5.79
N LYS A 103 -3.01 30.25 4.90
CA LYS A 103 -3.58 31.16 3.89
C LYS A 103 -4.61 32.15 4.45
N TYR A 104 -5.12 31.93 5.65
CA TYR A 104 -6.18 32.76 6.25
C TYR A 104 -5.94 33.16 7.71
N ASP A 105 -5.06 32.48 8.46
CA ASP A 105 -4.79 32.83 9.87
C ASP A 105 -3.72 33.94 9.98
N PRO A 106 -4.08 35.16 10.42
CA PRO A 106 -3.12 36.25 10.56
C PRO A 106 -2.24 36.13 11.82
N THR A 107 -2.61 35.27 12.77
CA THR A 107 -1.94 35.17 14.08
C THR A 107 -0.64 34.40 14.03
N MET A 108 -0.43 33.59 12.98
CA MET A 108 0.77 32.78 12.78
C MET A 108 2.00 33.65 12.50
N GLU A 109 3.11 33.32 13.14
CA GLU A 109 4.35 34.12 13.09
C GLU A 109 5.55 33.34 12.53
N LEU A 110 5.63 32.03 12.79
CA LEU A 110 6.73 31.16 12.35
C LEU A 110 6.19 29.94 11.62
N ILE A 111 6.78 29.61 10.46
CA ILE A 111 6.65 28.30 9.83
C ILE A 111 7.94 27.49 9.98
N VAL A 112 7.80 26.25 10.47
CA VAL A 112 8.89 25.29 10.59
C VAL A 112 8.81 24.29 9.44
N VAL A 113 9.90 24.16 8.70
CA VAL A 113 10.00 23.30 7.50
C VAL A 113 11.30 22.50 7.51
N SER A 114 11.36 21.42 6.75
CA SER A 114 12.62 20.71 6.50
C SER A 114 13.38 21.38 5.35
N GLU A 115 14.64 21.00 5.16
CA GLU A 115 15.45 21.42 4.01
C GLU A 115 14.75 21.18 2.66
N GLU A 116 13.99 20.08 2.54
CA GLU A 116 13.23 19.75 1.33
C GLU A 116 12.00 20.63 1.12
N THR A 117 11.36 21.08 2.19
CA THR A 117 10.08 21.81 2.11
C THR A 117 10.26 23.32 2.25
N LYS A 118 11.49 23.84 2.30
CA LYS A 118 11.80 25.29 2.31
C LYS A 118 11.10 26.05 1.19
N ARG A 119 11.15 25.54 -0.05
CA ARG A 119 10.45 26.15 -1.20
C ARG A 119 8.93 26.23 -1.00
N GLY A 120 8.36 25.32 -0.22
CA GLY A 120 6.95 25.35 0.16
C GLY A 120 6.63 26.52 1.09
N ALA A 121 7.48 26.79 2.08
CA ALA A 121 7.35 27.96 2.95
C ALA A 121 7.47 29.28 2.20
N ASP A 122 8.39 29.36 1.22
CA ASP A 122 8.52 30.55 0.36
C ASP A 122 7.19 30.83 -0.38
N LYS A 123 6.57 29.79 -0.97
CA LYS A 123 5.25 29.88 -1.62
C LYS A 123 4.11 30.23 -0.65
N VAL A 124 4.15 29.74 0.59
CA VAL A 124 3.20 30.15 1.63
C VAL A 124 3.29 31.65 1.87
N ASN A 125 4.51 32.20 1.98
CA ASN A 125 4.71 33.63 2.17
C ASN A 125 4.29 34.47 0.95
N GLU A 126 4.47 33.98 -0.27
CA GLU A 126 3.92 34.62 -1.47
C GLU A 126 2.39 34.71 -1.44
N LEU A 127 1.71 33.63 -1.06
CA LEU A 127 0.24 33.62 -0.95
C LEU A 127 -0.25 34.51 0.20
N ARG A 128 0.44 34.49 1.34
CA ARG A 128 0.13 35.36 2.48
C ARG A 128 0.23 36.84 2.09
N ALA A 129 1.28 37.22 1.37
CA ALA A 129 1.41 38.58 0.85
C ALA A 129 0.27 38.97 -0.09
N LYS A 130 -0.16 38.05 -0.99
CA LYS A 130 -1.34 38.27 -1.86
C LYS A 130 -2.63 38.43 -1.07
N ASN A 131 -2.75 37.79 0.09
CA ASN A 131 -3.90 37.86 0.97
C ASN A 131 -3.80 38.99 2.02
N ASN A 132 -2.83 39.90 1.90
CA ASN A 132 -2.56 40.98 2.87
C ASN A 132 -2.27 40.47 4.30
N LEU A 133 -1.64 39.30 4.42
CA LEU A 133 -1.18 38.72 5.68
C LEU A 133 0.33 38.94 5.87
N ASN A 134 0.77 39.05 7.13
CA ASN A 134 2.18 39.15 7.48
C ASN A 134 2.94 37.90 7.02
N LYS A 135 4.17 38.08 6.52
CA LYS A 135 5.06 36.96 6.22
C LYS A 135 5.41 36.21 7.51
N LEU A 136 5.50 34.89 7.40
CA LEU A 136 6.00 34.02 8.44
C LEU A 136 7.53 34.02 8.40
N ASP A 137 8.16 34.08 9.56
CA ASP A 137 9.55 33.71 9.69
C ASP A 137 9.70 32.21 9.33
N ILE A 138 10.79 31.83 8.68
CA ILE A 138 11.01 30.46 8.21
C ILE A 138 12.16 29.86 9.01
N HIS A 139 11.88 28.80 9.75
CA HIS A 139 12.91 27.97 10.38
C HIS A 139 13.07 26.66 9.59
N VAL A 140 14.32 26.35 9.22
CA VAL A 140 14.65 25.17 8.43
C VAL A 140 15.37 24.15 9.30
N THR A 141 14.76 22.97 9.47
CA THR A 141 15.35 21.84 10.20
C THR A 141 16.10 20.92 9.24
N LYS A 142 17.30 20.51 9.65
CA LYS A 142 18.14 19.58 8.89
C LYS A 142 17.57 18.17 8.90
N LEU A 143 17.75 17.46 7.79
CA LEU A 143 17.41 16.05 7.70
C LEU A 143 18.48 15.19 8.34
N ILE A 144 18.04 14.04 8.86
CA ILE A 144 18.91 13.10 9.58
C ILE A 144 19.08 11.85 8.74
N ASN A 145 20.32 11.44 8.56
CA ASN A 145 20.66 10.24 7.81
C ASN A 145 20.31 8.98 8.61
N ASP A 146 19.83 7.97 7.90
CA ASP A 146 19.66 6.61 8.42
C ASP A 146 20.92 5.80 8.06
N GLU A 147 21.78 5.53 9.04
CA GLU A 147 23.01 4.76 8.82
C GLU A 147 22.74 3.31 8.39
N ASN A 148 21.54 2.79 8.66
CA ASN A 148 21.14 1.42 8.35
C ASN A 148 20.23 1.33 7.13
N HIS A 149 20.19 2.36 6.28
CA HIS A 149 19.36 2.35 5.08
C HIS A 149 19.80 1.25 4.08
N ARG A 150 18.82 0.62 3.43
CA ARG A 150 19.08 -0.32 2.33
C ARG A 150 19.33 0.44 1.03
N LYS A 151 19.93 -0.23 0.04
CA LYS A 151 20.27 0.39 -1.26
C LYS A 151 19.10 1.02 -2.01
N HIS A 152 17.88 0.54 -1.79
CA HIS A 152 16.66 1.01 -2.45
C HIS A 152 15.84 1.99 -1.60
N GLU A 153 16.35 2.33 -0.40
CA GLU A 153 15.76 3.28 0.53
C GLU A 153 16.41 4.68 0.37
N GLU A 154 15.72 5.70 0.87
CA GLU A 154 16.28 7.05 0.98
C GLU A 154 17.42 7.06 2.01
N THR A 155 18.43 7.92 1.83
CA THR A 155 19.55 8.04 2.78
C THR A 155 19.15 8.62 4.14
N LYS A 156 18.02 9.35 4.18
CA LYS A 156 17.48 10.00 5.38
C LYS A 156 16.45 9.12 6.08
N ILE A 157 16.23 9.35 7.36
CA ILE A 157 15.09 8.77 8.08
C ILE A 157 13.79 9.39 7.51
N SER A 158 12.94 8.55 6.92
CA SER A 158 11.68 9.01 6.34
C SER A 158 10.55 7.97 6.47
N SER A 159 9.30 8.46 6.39
CA SER A 159 8.13 7.58 6.29
C SER A 159 8.17 6.68 5.06
N SER A 160 8.79 7.10 3.96
CA SER A 160 8.97 6.25 2.77
C SER A 160 9.73 4.99 3.12
N ASN A 161 10.86 5.10 3.82
CA ASN A 161 11.66 3.96 4.26
C ASN A 161 10.88 3.05 5.21
N GLN A 162 10.11 3.61 6.13
CA GLN A 162 9.26 2.80 6.99
C GLN A 162 8.23 1.99 6.19
N ARG A 163 7.57 2.60 5.20
CA ARG A 163 6.62 1.89 4.34
C ARG A 163 7.30 0.79 3.51
N ILE A 164 8.53 1.02 3.04
CA ILE A 164 9.34 -0.02 2.39
C ILE A 164 9.58 -1.19 3.35
N ARG A 165 9.97 -0.90 4.60
CA ARG A 165 10.26 -1.91 5.63
C ARG A 165 9.03 -2.68 6.13
N LEU A 166 7.82 -2.17 5.88
CA LEU A 166 6.58 -2.90 6.14
C LEU A 166 6.32 -4.02 5.11
N LEU A 167 6.94 -3.94 3.94
CA LEU A 167 6.74 -4.96 2.91
C LEU A 167 7.30 -6.30 3.36
N GLY A 168 6.52 -7.35 3.17
CA GLY A 168 6.83 -8.70 3.66
C GLY A 168 6.54 -8.91 5.15
N THR A 169 6.17 -7.87 5.92
CA THR A 169 5.75 -8.04 7.32
C THR A 169 4.24 -8.25 7.41
N LYS A 170 3.79 -8.86 8.51
CA LYS A 170 2.36 -9.04 8.80
C LYS A 170 1.68 -7.73 9.22
N LEU A 171 0.82 -7.20 8.34
CA LEU A 171 0.05 -5.98 8.57
C LEU A 171 -1.28 -6.23 9.29
N GLN A 172 -1.87 -7.41 9.09
CA GLN A 172 -3.16 -7.79 9.67
C GLN A 172 -3.14 -9.24 10.15
N ALA A 173 -3.90 -9.53 11.21
CA ALA A 173 -4.01 -10.87 11.77
C ALA A 173 -4.62 -11.87 10.77
N PRO A 174 -4.19 -13.15 10.76
CA PRO A 174 -4.73 -14.15 9.85
C PRO A 174 -6.21 -14.45 10.06
N ARG A 175 -6.91 -14.81 8.99
CA ARG A 175 -8.34 -15.18 8.93
C ARG A 175 -8.55 -16.67 9.24
N ILE A 176 -8.17 -17.10 10.44
CA ILE A 176 -8.28 -18.51 10.86
C ILE A 176 -9.75 -18.90 11.01
N GLY A 177 -10.51 -18.23 11.88
CA GLY A 177 -11.89 -18.63 12.18
C GLY A 177 -11.95 -20.09 12.61
N ASP A 178 -12.88 -20.86 12.04
CA ASP A 178 -13.02 -22.30 12.29
C ASP A 178 -12.17 -23.19 11.35
N LYS A 179 -11.26 -22.61 10.56
CA LYS A 179 -10.45 -23.38 9.60
C LYS A 179 -9.38 -24.20 10.30
N PRO A 180 -9.08 -25.42 9.81
CA PRO A 180 -7.91 -26.14 10.28
C PRO A 180 -6.63 -25.40 9.87
N LEU A 181 -5.61 -25.40 10.74
CA LEU A 181 -4.33 -24.75 10.44
C LEU A 181 -3.54 -25.43 9.31
N LYS A 182 -3.89 -26.67 8.93
CA LYS A 182 -3.26 -27.43 7.86
C LYS A 182 -4.30 -28.02 6.89
N PRO A 183 -4.12 -27.86 5.56
CA PRO A 183 -3.09 -27.03 4.94
C PRO A 183 -3.32 -25.54 5.19
N TYR A 184 -2.24 -24.78 5.40
CA TYR A 184 -2.30 -23.33 5.54
C TYR A 184 -2.35 -22.68 4.16
N ILE A 185 -3.48 -22.07 3.84
CA ILE A 185 -3.77 -21.48 2.52
C ILE A 185 -3.42 -19.98 2.51
N ILE A 186 -2.49 -19.61 1.62
CA ILE A 186 -2.15 -18.23 1.29
C ILE A 186 -2.84 -17.85 -0.02
N GLY A 187 -3.70 -16.85 -0.01
CA GLY A 187 -4.23 -16.24 -1.21
C GLY A 187 -3.26 -15.23 -1.80
N LEU A 188 -2.62 -15.54 -2.92
CA LEU A 188 -1.71 -14.61 -3.60
C LEU A 188 -2.45 -13.85 -4.70
N THR A 189 -2.57 -12.54 -4.52
CA THR A 189 -3.23 -11.62 -5.45
C THR A 189 -2.33 -10.41 -5.76
N GLY A 190 -2.83 -9.47 -6.55
CA GLY A 190 -2.04 -8.38 -7.12
C GLY A 190 -2.62 -7.86 -8.42
N GLY A 191 -2.38 -6.59 -8.70
CA GLY A 191 -2.75 -5.97 -9.98
C GLY A 191 -2.05 -6.59 -11.20
N ILE A 192 -2.49 -6.18 -12.39
CA ILE A 192 -1.81 -6.55 -13.64
C ILE A 192 -0.34 -6.09 -13.61
N ALA A 193 0.54 -6.98 -14.07
CA ALA A 193 1.98 -6.77 -14.13
C ALA A 193 2.69 -6.51 -12.77
N SER A 194 2.01 -6.73 -11.64
CA SER A 194 2.58 -6.53 -10.30
C SER A 194 3.58 -7.60 -9.86
N GLY A 195 3.88 -8.60 -10.70
CA GLY A 195 4.90 -9.61 -10.42
C GLY A 195 4.43 -10.83 -9.62
N LYS A 196 3.11 -11.03 -9.45
CA LYS A 196 2.52 -12.19 -8.74
C LYS A 196 3.19 -13.53 -9.06
N SER A 197 3.30 -13.89 -10.33
CA SER A 197 3.85 -15.20 -10.72
C SER A 197 5.33 -15.34 -10.35
N SER A 198 6.09 -14.24 -10.36
CA SER A 198 7.48 -14.26 -9.87
C SER A 198 7.54 -14.47 -8.34
N VAL A 199 6.57 -13.97 -7.58
CA VAL A 199 6.46 -14.24 -6.14
C VAL A 199 5.99 -15.67 -5.88
N ALA A 200 5.01 -16.16 -6.65
CA ALA A 200 4.54 -17.54 -6.59
C ALA A 200 5.67 -18.55 -6.80
N ASP A 201 6.55 -18.30 -7.79
CA ASP A 201 7.72 -19.14 -8.06
C ASP A 201 8.73 -19.14 -6.90
N LYS A 202 8.91 -18.01 -6.20
CA LYS A 202 9.77 -17.92 -5.01
C LYS A 202 9.18 -18.73 -3.85
N LEU A 203 7.88 -18.58 -3.58
CA LEU A 203 7.17 -19.36 -2.55
C LEU A 203 7.21 -20.86 -2.83
N LYS A 204 7.08 -21.26 -4.09
CA LYS A 204 7.22 -22.66 -4.50
C LYS A 204 8.62 -23.20 -4.19
N LYS A 205 9.68 -22.42 -4.42
CA LYS A 205 11.07 -22.81 -4.07
C LYS A 205 11.28 -22.94 -2.57
N LEU A 206 10.54 -22.19 -1.77
CA LEU A 206 10.54 -22.29 -0.29
C LEU A 206 9.73 -23.50 0.23
N GLY A 207 9.05 -24.24 -0.64
CA GLY A 207 8.35 -25.48 -0.32
C GLY A 207 6.84 -25.39 -0.32
N ALA A 208 6.25 -24.26 -0.74
CA ALA A 208 4.79 -24.15 -0.85
C ALA A 208 4.23 -24.94 -2.04
N GLY A 209 3.06 -25.56 -1.85
CA GLY A 209 2.23 -26.03 -2.96
C GLY A 209 1.69 -24.82 -3.73
N LEU A 210 1.52 -24.91 -5.05
CA LEU A 210 1.03 -23.79 -5.86
C LEU A 210 -0.19 -24.21 -6.69
N VAL A 211 -1.32 -23.61 -6.39
CA VAL A 211 -2.56 -23.69 -7.15
C VAL A 211 -2.74 -22.39 -7.91
N ASN A 212 -2.62 -22.44 -9.24
CA ASN A 212 -2.75 -21.26 -10.09
C ASN A 212 -4.17 -21.22 -10.70
N CYS A 213 -5.01 -20.36 -10.15
CA CYS A 213 -6.41 -20.22 -10.55
C CYS A 213 -6.56 -19.60 -11.94
N ASP A 214 -5.61 -18.77 -12.39
CA ASP A 214 -5.63 -18.19 -13.73
C ASP A 214 -5.38 -19.27 -14.81
N LYS A 215 -4.55 -20.28 -14.50
CA LYS A 215 -4.32 -21.46 -15.34
C LYS A 215 -5.53 -22.40 -15.32
N ILE A 216 -6.11 -22.65 -14.14
CA ILE A 216 -7.36 -23.42 -14.02
C ILE A 216 -8.45 -22.78 -14.89
N ALA A 217 -8.61 -21.46 -14.80
CA ALA A 217 -9.54 -20.72 -15.66
C ALA A 217 -9.25 -20.96 -17.14
N HIS A 218 -7.97 -21.00 -17.55
CA HIS A 218 -7.64 -21.27 -18.95
C HIS A 218 -8.07 -22.68 -19.39
N ASP A 219 -7.82 -23.70 -18.57
CA ASP A 219 -8.09 -25.11 -18.87
C ASP A 219 -9.58 -25.43 -18.85
N LEU A 220 -10.36 -24.73 -18.02
CA LEU A 220 -11.81 -24.89 -17.91
C LEU A 220 -12.58 -24.43 -19.17
N TYR A 221 -11.95 -23.61 -20.02
CA TYR A 221 -12.54 -23.14 -21.28
C TYR A 221 -12.32 -24.13 -22.44
N LEU A 222 -11.66 -25.27 -22.20
CA LEU A 222 -11.43 -26.26 -23.24
C LEU A 222 -12.72 -27.08 -23.50
N PRO A 223 -12.95 -27.55 -24.74
CA PRO A 223 -14.09 -28.40 -25.07
C PRO A 223 -14.18 -29.63 -24.15
N GLY A 224 -15.41 -30.02 -23.78
CA GLY A 224 -15.67 -31.16 -22.89
C GLY A 224 -15.51 -30.88 -21.40
N ARG A 225 -15.34 -29.60 -21.01
CA ARG A 225 -15.33 -29.16 -19.62
C ARG A 225 -16.67 -28.53 -19.25
N LYS A 226 -17.12 -28.71 -18.00
CA LYS A 226 -18.36 -28.13 -17.47
C LYS A 226 -18.50 -26.62 -17.73
N CYS A 227 -17.40 -25.90 -17.61
CA CYS A 227 -17.39 -24.45 -17.81
C CYS A 227 -17.56 -24.06 -19.29
N PHE A 228 -17.00 -24.83 -20.24
CA PHE A 228 -17.21 -24.63 -21.67
C PHE A 228 -18.70 -24.75 -22.03
N ASP A 229 -19.37 -25.81 -21.58
CA ASP A 229 -20.79 -26.04 -21.87
C ASP A 229 -21.67 -24.93 -21.28
N ALA A 230 -21.41 -24.53 -20.03
CA ALA A 230 -22.15 -23.46 -19.35
C ALA A 230 -21.95 -22.08 -20.01
N ILE A 231 -20.75 -21.80 -20.53
CA ILE A 231 -20.50 -20.57 -21.30
C ILE A 231 -21.29 -20.61 -22.62
N LEU A 232 -21.30 -21.74 -23.33
CA LEU A 232 -22.02 -21.86 -24.60
C LEU A 232 -23.53 -21.73 -24.46
N GLU A 233 -24.10 -22.27 -23.38
CA GLU A 233 -25.54 -22.16 -23.10
C GLU A 233 -26.00 -20.69 -23.03
N ILE A 234 -25.14 -19.80 -22.52
CA ILE A 234 -25.50 -18.40 -22.29
C ILE A 234 -25.10 -17.48 -23.43
N PHE A 235 -23.89 -17.66 -23.96
CA PHE A 235 -23.34 -16.77 -24.98
C PHE A 235 -23.60 -17.29 -26.41
N GLY A 236 -24.13 -18.50 -26.53
CA GLY A 236 -24.49 -19.13 -27.79
C GLY A 236 -23.28 -19.64 -28.58
N PRO A 237 -23.51 -20.28 -29.73
CA PRO A 237 -22.44 -20.85 -30.54
C PRO A 237 -21.61 -19.80 -31.30
N THR A 238 -22.02 -18.53 -31.31
CA THR A 238 -21.32 -17.43 -32.01
C THR A 238 -19.95 -17.11 -31.42
N ILE A 239 -19.68 -17.57 -30.19
CA ILE A 239 -18.37 -17.47 -29.54
C ILE A 239 -17.46 -18.67 -29.83
N LEU A 240 -17.85 -19.58 -30.73
CA LEU A 240 -17.00 -20.69 -31.16
C LEU A 240 -16.23 -20.34 -32.43
N LYS A 241 -14.97 -20.79 -32.47
CA LYS A 241 -14.19 -20.90 -33.70
C LYS A 241 -14.60 -22.14 -34.49
N SER A 242 -14.16 -22.20 -35.74
CA SER A 242 -14.36 -23.38 -36.61
C SER A 242 -13.71 -24.66 -36.09
N ASP A 243 -12.72 -24.56 -35.20
CA ASP A 243 -12.05 -25.69 -34.54
C ASP A 243 -12.79 -26.19 -33.29
N GLY A 244 -13.93 -25.59 -32.94
CA GLY A 244 -14.74 -25.97 -31.78
C GLY A 244 -14.28 -25.38 -30.44
N PHE A 245 -13.23 -24.53 -30.43
CA PHE A 245 -12.79 -23.84 -29.22
C PHE A 245 -13.49 -22.49 -29.05
N ILE A 246 -13.59 -22.02 -27.80
CA ILE A 246 -14.08 -20.66 -27.52
C ILE A 246 -13.14 -19.61 -28.14
N ASP A 247 -13.69 -18.76 -28.99
CA ASP A 247 -13.05 -17.53 -29.42
C ASP A 247 -13.05 -16.51 -28.28
N ARG A 248 -11.94 -16.47 -27.54
CA ARG A 248 -11.73 -15.51 -26.45
C ARG A 248 -11.78 -14.06 -26.90
N LYS A 249 -11.48 -13.75 -28.18
CA LYS A 249 -11.61 -12.38 -28.70
C LYS A 249 -13.08 -12.01 -28.87
N ALA A 250 -13.87 -12.91 -29.47
CA ALA A 250 -15.31 -12.71 -29.65
C ALA A 250 -16.03 -12.63 -28.29
N LEU A 251 -15.76 -13.57 -27.39
CA LEU A 251 -16.32 -13.54 -26.03
C LEU A 251 -15.89 -12.28 -25.28
N GLY A 252 -14.60 -11.91 -25.37
CA GLY A 252 -14.06 -10.68 -24.80
C GLY A 252 -14.81 -9.43 -25.27
N TYR A 253 -15.09 -9.32 -26.57
CA TYR A 253 -15.86 -8.20 -27.13
C TYR A 253 -17.28 -8.11 -26.55
N ILE A 254 -17.93 -9.25 -26.30
CA ILE A 254 -19.27 -9.29 -25.70
C ILE A 254 -19.24 -8.85 -24.23
N VAL A 255 -18.30 -9.39 -23.45
CA VAL A 255 -18.30 -9.19 -21.99
C VAL A 255 -17.65 -7.87 -21.58
N PHE A 256 -16.58 -7.43 -22.23
CA PHE A 256 -15.89 -6.18 -21.85
C PHE A 256 -16.65 -4.92 -22.25
N ASN A 257 -17.59 -5.00 -23.21
CA ASN A 257 -18.47 -3.89 -23.57
C ASN A 257 -19.79 -3.89 -22.79
N ASN A 258 -20.04 -4.89 -21.93
CA ASN A 258 -21.30 -5.00 -21.19
C ASN A 258 -21.07 -5.61 -19.79
N LYS A 259 -21.09 -4.75 -18.76
CA LYS A 259 -20.90 -5.14 -17.36
C LYS A 259 -21.82 -6.28 -16.92
N THR A 260 -23.10 -6.25 -17.32
CA THR A 260 -24.06 -7.31 -16.99
C THR A 260 -23.66 -8.65 -17.59
N GLN A 261 -23.10 -8.65 -18.80
CA GLN A 261 -22.62 -9.88 -19.44
C GLN A 261 -21.32 -10.39 -18.81
N LEU A 262 -20.41 -9.49 -18.42
CA LEU A 262 -19.22 -9.85 -17.65
C LEU A 262 -19.59 -10.47 -16.30
N ASP A 263 -20.56 -9.89 -15.58
CA ASP A 263 -21.04 -10.40 -14.31
C ASP A 263 -21.68 -11.78 -14.47
N LYS A 264 -22.44 -12.02 -15.55
CA LYS A 264 -22.99 -13.35 -15.87
C LYS A 264 -21.88 -14.38 -16.10
N LEU A 265 -20.86 -14.04 -16.89
CA LEU A 265 -19.71 -14.92 -17.14
C LEU A 265 -19.02 -15.27 -15.82
N ASN A 266 -18.70 -14.25 -15.01
CA ASN A 266 -18.01 -14.41 -13.74
C ASN A 266 -18.78 -15.28 -12.74
N LYS A 267 -20.12 -15.12 -12.65
CA LYS A 267 -20.98 -15.93 -11.76
C LYS A 267 -20.96 -17.43 -12.05
N ILE A 268 -20.57 -17.83 -13.25
CA ILE A 268 -20.49 -19.24 -13.67
C ILE A 268 -19.06 -19.74 -13.54
N VAL A 269 -18.12 -18.95 -14.04
CA VAL A 269 -16.72 -19.34 -14.14
C VAL A 269 -16.08 -19.40 -12.76
N TRP A 270 -16.35 -18.42 -11.89
CA TRP A 270 -15.67 -18.33 -10.58
C TRP A 270 -15.99 -19.50 -9.63
N PRO A 271 -17.26 -19.93 -9.44
CA PRO A 271 -17.53 -21.10 -8.61
C PRO A 271 -16.83 -22.37 -9.11
N ILE A 272 -16.76 -22.58 -10.42
CA ILE A 272 -16.12 -23.77 -11.01
C ILE A 272 -14.59 -23.72 -10.82
N ILE A 273 -13.96 -22.54 -11.00
CA ILE A 273 -12.54 -22.36 -10.70
C ILE A 273 -12.26 -22.66 -9.23
N LEU A 274 -13.09 -22.14 -8.33
CA LEU A 274 -12.89 -22.32 -6.90
C LEU A 274 -13.06 -23.80 -6.49
N GLU A 275 -14.03 -24.51 -7.04
CA GLU A 275 -14.22 -25.95 -6.81
C GLU A 275 -12.96 -26.74 -7.22
N GLU A 276 -12.43 -26.47 -8.42
CA GLU A 276 -11.22 -27.13 -8.91
C GLU A 276 -9.98 -26.72 -8.11
N ALA A 277 -9.87 -25.45 -7.71
CA ALA A 277 -8.79 -24.97 -6.86
C ALA A 277 -8.79 -25.67 -5.50
N LYS A 278 -9.95 -25.83 -4.85
CA LYS A 278 -10.11 -26.58 -3.59
C LYS A 278 -9.70 -28.04 -3.74
N LYS A 279 -10.05 -28.67 -4.86
CA LYS A 279 -9.60 -30.03 -5.17
C LYS A 279 -8.07 -30.09 -5.26
N GLN A 280 -7.45 -29.18 -6.00
CA GLN A 280 -5.99 -29.15 -6.12
C GLN A 280 -5.30 -28.84 -4.78
N VAL A 281 -5.88 -27.99 -3.93
CA VAL A 281 -5.42 -27.77 -2.55
C VAL A 281 -5.38 -29.09 -1.78
N ASN A 282 -6.47 -29.87 -1.81
CA ASN A 282 -6.51 -31.18 -1.15
C ASN A 282 -5.49 -32.16 -1.74
N ASP A 283 -5.32 -32.18 -3.07
CA ASP A 283 -4.33 -33.03 -3.75
C ASP A 283 -2.88 -32.67 -3.36
N PHE A 284 -2.58 -31.38 -3.19
CA PHE A 284 -1.28 -30.92 -2.70
C PHE A 284 -1.09 -31.31 -1.23
N TYR A 285 -2.11 -31.12 -0.39
CA TYR A 285 -2.01 -31.50 1.02
C TYR A 285 -1.79 -33.00 1.20
N ALA A 286 -2.48 -33.83 0.43
CA ALA A 286 -2.28 -35.29 0.41
C ALA A 286 -0.86 -35.70 -0.02
N LYS A 287 -0.14 -34.83 -0.75
CA LYS A 287 1.27 -35.03 -1.15
C LYS A 287 2.27 -34.48 -0.11
N GLY A 288 1.80 -33.99 1.04
CA GLY A 288 2.63 -33.50 2.14
C GLY A 288 2.93 -32.00 2.12
N PHE A 289 2.23 -31.20 1.32
CA PHE A 289 2.38 -29.76 1.33
C PHE A 289 1.53 -29.12 2.45
N ASP A 290 2.19 -28.71 3.53
CA ASP A 290 1.53 -28.05 4.67
C ASP A 290 1.10 -26.61 4.40
N ILE A 291 1.76 -25.93 3.46
CA ILE A 291 1.45 -24.54 3.06
C ILE A 291 1.16 -24.54 1.56
N ILE A 292 0.04 -23.94 1.18
CA ILE A 292 -0.44 -23.92 -0.21
C ILE A 292 -0.79 -22.49 -0.60
N VAL A 293 -0.23 -22.04 -1.72
CA VAL A 293 -0.50 -20.74 -2.32
C VAL A 293 -1.57 -20.90 -3.38
N MET A 294 -2.69 -20.21 -3.21
CA MET A 294 -3.73 -20.03 -4.21
C MET A 294 -3.52 -18.70 -4.93
N GLU A 295 -2.89 -18.74 -6.11
CA GLU A 295 -2.62 -17.57 -6.95
C GLU A 295 -3.84 -17.25 -7.83
N ALA A 296 -4.43 -16.07 -7.66
CA ALA A 296 -5.58 -15.63 -8.46
C ALA A 296 -5.59 -14.10 -8.65
N ALA A 297 -5.64 -13.62 -9.89
CA ALA A 297 -5.78 -12.18 -10.17
C ALA A 297 -7.16 -11.61 -9.77
N VAL A 298 -8.17 -12.48 -9.68
CA VAL A 298 -9.56 -12.12 -9.34
C VAL A 298 -9.92 -12.38 -7.87
N LEU A 299 -8.94 -12.74 -7.03
CA LEU A 299 -9.20 -13.23 -5.67
C LEU A 299 -10.15 -12.33 -4.88
N ILE A 300 -9.91 -11.02 -4.91
CA ILE A 300 -10.67 -10.02 -4.15
C ILE A 300 -12.04 -9.78 -4.80
N GLN A 301 -12.08 -9.63 -6.12
CA GLN A 301 -13.31 -9.39 -6.88
C GLN A 301 -14.27 -10.58 -6.81
N ALA A 302 -13.73 -11.80 -6.73
CA ALA A 302 -14.48 -13.04 -6.63
C ALA A 302 -14.85 -13.41 -5.18
N ASN A 303 -14.46 -12.58 -4.21
CA ASN A 303 -14.69 -12.78 -2.78
C ASN A 303 -14.12 -14.10 -2.22
N TRP A 304 -12.94 -14.53 -2.72
CA TRP A 304 -12.28 -15.78 -2.30
C TRP A 304 -11.40 -15.62 -1.06
N GLN A 305 -11.37 -14.44 -0.44
CA GLN A 305 -10.57 -14.15 0.76
C GLN A 305 -10.92 -15.10 1.90
N HIS A 306 -12.19 -15.48 2.01
CA HIS A 306 -12.70 -16.38 3.05
C HIS A 306 -12.17 -17.82 2.93
N GLU A 307 -11.63 -18.20 1.77
CA GLU A 307 -11.04 -19.51 1.52
C GLU A 307 -9.56 -19.58 1.94
N CYS A 308 -8.98 -18.43 2.30
CA CYS A 308 -7.58 -18.30 2.67
C CYS A 308 -7.44 -18.00 4.18
N HIS A 309 -6.28 -18.32 4.73
CA HIS A 309 -5.86 -17.89 6.06
C HIS A 309 -5.20 -16.53 6.00
N GLU A 310 -4.38 -16.29 4.98
CA GLU A 310 -3.76 -14.99 4.73
C GLU A 310 -3.91 -14.59 3.27
N ILE A 311 -4.04 -13.29 3.04
CA ILE A 311 -3.98 -12.68 1.71
C ILE A 311 -2.66 -11.95 1.56
N TRP A 312 -1.87 -12.38 0.58
CA TRP A 312 -0.62 -11.75 0.20
C TRP A 312 -0.85 -11.02 -1.11
N THR A 313 -0.61 -9.71 -1.15
CA THR A 313 -0.83 -8.91 -2.36
C THR A 313 0.47 -8.36 -2.92
N CYS A 314 0.65 -8.47 -4.24
CA CYS A 314 1.74 -7.85 -4.96
C CYS A 314 1.27 -6.53 -5.57
N ILE A 315 1.91 -5.42 -5.19
CA ILE A 315 1.64 -4.08 -5.71
C ILE A 315 2.85 -3.49 -6.43
N ILE A 316 2.58 -2.56 -7.34
CA ILE A 316 3.54 -1.65 -7.97
C ILE A 316 2.82 -0.32 -8.26
N PRO A 317 3.54 0.81 -8.39
CA PRO A 317 2.94 2.06 -8.82
C PRO A 317 2.19 1.90 -10.16
N PRO A 318 1.04 2.57 -10.36
CA PRO A 318 0.26 2.47 -11.60
C PRO A 318 1.09 2.77 -12.86
N GLU A 319 1.99 3.75 -12.80
CA GLU A 319 2.86 4.10 -13.94
C GLU A 319 3.81 2.96 -14.33
N GLU A 320 4.32 2.22 -13.34
CA GLU A 320 5.15 1.04 -13.58
C GLU A 320 4.32 -0.12 -14.15
N ALA A 321 3.07 -0.29 -13.68
CA ALA A 321 2.16 -1.28 -14.25
C ALA A 321 1.85 -0.97 -15.73
N ILE A 322 1.59 0.31 -16.05
CA ILE A 322 1.37 0.79 -17.43
C ILE A 322 2.60 0.46 -18.28
N ARG A 323 3.80 0.81 -17.81
CA ARG A 323 5.07 0.53 -18.53
C ARG A 323 5.23 -0.95 -18.83
N ARG A 324 5.10 -1.82 -17.82
CA ARG A 324 5.23 -3.29 -17.98
C ARG A 324 4.18 -3.89 -18.90
N VAL A 325 2.93 -3.41 -18.84
CA VAL A 325 1.85 -3.89 -19.71
C VAL A 325 2.11 -3.48 -21.16
N LYS A 326 2.55 -2.25 -21.42
CA LYS A 326 2.92 -1.79 -22.76
C LYS A 326 4.04 -2.67 -23.35
N GLU A 327 5.11 -2.88 -22.59
CA GLU A 327 6.28 -3.67 -23.03
C GLU A 327 5.93 -5.13 -23.29
N ARG A 328 5.17 -5.76 -22.39
CA ARG A 328 4.86 -7.19 -22.49
C ARG A 328 3.76 -7.52 -23.50
N ASN A 329 2.74 -6.65 -23.61
CA ASN A 329 1.51 -6.95 -24.35
C ASN A 329 1.36 -6.11 -25.64
N GLY A 330 2.27 -5.18 -25.93
CA GLY A 330 2.22 -4.34 -27.13
C GLY A 330 1.00 -3.40 -27.17
N LEU A 331 0.48 -3.01 -26.01
CA LEU A 331 -0.73 -2.18 -25.89
C LEU A 331 -0.41 -0.70 -25.96
N THR A 332 -1.41 0.10 -26.34
CA THR A 332 -1.34 1.55 -26.17
C THR A 332 -1.39 1.92 -24.68
N GLU A 333 -0.94 3.12 -24.34
CA GLU A 333 -1.03 3.61 -22.97
C GLU A 333 -2.47 3.76 -22.47
N ALA A 334 -3.38 4.19 -23.37
CA ALA A 334 -4.80 4.31 -23.06
C ALA A 334 -5.41 2.94 -22.72
N ASP A 335 -5.11 1.91 -23.52
CA ASP A 335 -5.58 0.54 -23.27
C ASP A 335 -4.99 -0.04 -21.98
N ALA A 336 -3.72 0.23 -21.70
CA ALA A 336 -3.08 -0.19 -20.46
C ALA A 336 -3.76 0.44 -19.23
N LYS A 337 -4.04 1.75 -19.27
CA LYS A 337 -4.76 2.48 -18.21
C LYS A 337 -6.15 1.89 -17.97
N LEU A 338 -6.92 1.65 -19.03
CA LEU A 338 -8.26 1.04 -18.92
C LEU A 338 -8.22 -0.32 -18.23
N ARG A 339 -7.23 -1.16 -18.57
CA ARG A 339 -7.07 -2.49 -17.95
C ARG A 339 -6.71 -2.44 -16.48
N ILE A 340 -5.89 -1.47 -16.08
CA ILE A 340 -5.50 -1.27 -14.68
C ILE A 340 -6.70 -0.75 -13.88
N GLN A 341 -7.45 0.21 -14.41
CA GLN A 341 -8.63 0.78 -13.77
C GLN A 341 -9.81 -0.20 -13.64
N ALA A 342 -9.85 -1.24 -14.47
CA ALA A 342 -10.85 -2.31 -14.38
C ALA A 342 -10.60 -3.30 -13.22
N GLN A 343 -9.49 -3.16 -12.49
CA GLN A 343 -9.11 -4.01 -11.36
C GLN A 343 -9.17 -3.21 -10.05
N PRO A 344 -9.28 -3.88 -8.88
CA PRO A 344 -9.12 -3.23 -7.60
C PRO A 344 -7.82 -2.42 -7.55
N SER A 345 -7.96 -1.19 -7.09
CA SER A 345 -6.84 -0.30 -6.81
C SER A 345 -5.87 -0.93 -5.83
N ASN A 346 -4.61 -0.48 -5.83
CA ASN A 346 -3.64 -0.92 -4.83
C ASN A 346 -4.16 -0.70 -3.39
N LEU A 347 -4.91 0.38 -3.15
CA LEU A 347 -5.49 0.65 -1.83
C LEU A 347 -6.51 -0.41 -1.42
N GLU A 348 -7.44 -0.77 -2.30
CA GLU A 348 -8.40 -1.85 -2.05
C GLU A 348 -7.69 -3.18 -1.80
N GLN A 349 -6.61 -3.47 -2.55
CA GLN A 349 -5.82 -4.69 -2.36
C GLN A 349 -5.08 -4.71 -1.03
N VAL A 350 -4.46 -3.59 -0.63
CA VAL A 350 -3.74 -3.44 0.64
C VAL A 350 -4.70 -3.58 1.82
N ASN A 351 -5.90 -3.01 1.74
CA ASN A 351 -6.91 -3.10 2.80
C ASN A 351 -7.33 -4.55 3.09
N GLU A 352 -7.30 -5.42 2.09
CA GLU A 352 -7.63 -6.85 2.25
C GLU A 352 -6.41 -7.72 2.61
N ALA A 353 -5.20 -7.18 2.54
CA ALA A 353 -3.97 -7.96 2.65
C ALA A 353 -3.50 -8.14 4.10
N ASN A 354 -3.09 -9.37 4.41
CA ASN A 354 -2.31 -9.69 5.59
C ASN A 354 -0.84 -9.32 5.40
N VAL A 355 -0.32 -9.51 4.19
CA VAL A 355 1.06 -9.18 3.81
C VAL A 355 1.04 -8.47 2.46
N VAL A 356 1.84 -7.41 2.34
CA VAL A 356 2.00 -6.65 1.10
C VAL A 356 3.43 -6.83 0.60
N LEU A 357 3.56 -7.11 -0.69
CA LEU A 357 4.83 -7.27 -1.41
C LEU A 357 4.89 -6.26 -2.54
N CYS A 358 6.07 -5.74 -2.84
CA CYS A 358 6.30 -4.80 -3.94
C CYS A 358 7.44 -5.28 -4.84
N THR A 359 7.14 -5.45 -6.12
CA THR A 359 8.12 -5.89 -7.13
C THR A 359 8.70 -4.72 -7.94
N LEU A 360 8.68 -3.50 -7.39
CA LEU A 360 9.15 -2.30 -8.07
C LEU A 360 10.67 -2.30 -8.28
N TRP A 361 11.42 -2.76 -7.29
CA TRP A 361 12.89 -2.78 -7.32
C TRP A 361 13.45 -4.08 -7.89
N SER A 362 14.72 -4.38 -7.60
CA SER A 362 15.38 -5.59 -8.09
C SER A 362 14.75 -6.88 -7.57
N HIS A 363 15.06 -7.98 -8.25
CA HIS A 363 14.62 -9.32 -7.83
C HIS A 363 15.08 -9.69 -6.43
N ASP A 364 16.26 -9.22 -6.00
CA ASP A 364 16.81 -9.47 -4.67
C ASP A 364 15.98 -8.76 -3.59
N VAL A 365 15.57 -7.51 -3.84
CA VAL A 365 14.68 -6.77 -2.92
C VAL A 365 13.33 -7.46 -2.78
N THR A 366 12.82 -8.07 -3.86
CA THR A 366 11.60 -8.87 -3.79
C THR A 366 11.82 -10.18 -3.02
N GLU A 367 12.98 -10.83 -3.21
CA GLU A 367 13.34 -12.05 -2.47
C GLU A 367 13.40 -11.79 -0.97
N GLU A 368 14.03 -10.69 -0.53
CA GLU A 368 14.09 -10.30 0.89
C GLU A 368 12.69 -10.16 1.51
N GLN A 369 11.75 -9.54 0.79
CA GLN A 369 10.37 -9.39 1.25
C GLN A 369 9.65 -10.74 1.36
N VAL A 370 9.80 -11.60 0.35
CA VAL A 370 9.19 -12.95 0.35
C VAL A 370 9.76 -13.80 1.49
N GLN A 371 11.08 -13.75 1.70
CA GLN A 371 11.74 -14.46 2.78
C GLN A 371 11.27 -13.97 4.15
N THR A 372 11.19 -12.66 4.36
CA THR A 372 10.66 -12.07 5.60
C THR A 372 9.25 -12.58 5.90
N ALA A 373 8.36 -12.53 4.91
CA ALA A 373 6.98 -12.98 5.04
C ALA A 373 6.89 -14.49 5.34
N TRP A 374 7.74 -15.28 4.68
CA TRP A 374 7.82 -16.72 4.90
C TRP A 374 8.30 -17.06 6.30
N ASP A 375 9.37 -16.42 6.78
CA ASP A 375 9.94 -16.68 8.11
C ASP A 375 8.97 -16.29 9.23
N GLU A 376 8.26 -15.17 9.07
CA GLU A 376 7.20 -14.77 10.00
C GLU A 376 6.05 -15.78 10.02
N LEU A 377 5.65 -16.31 8.85
CA LEU A 377 4.64 -17.35 8.76
C LEU A 377 5.09 -18.66 9.42
N ILE A 378 6.30 -19.14 9.14
CA ILE A 378 6.84 -20.36 9.73
C ILE A 378 6.93 -20.24 11.25
N THR A 379 7.37 -19.08 11.74
CA THR A 379 7.43 -18.77 13.19
C THR A 379 6.02 -18.81 13.79
N PHE A 380 5.05 -18.17 13.13
CA PHE A 380 3.65 -18.17 13.55
C PHE A 380 3.10 -19.60 13.66
N LEU A 381 3.24 -20.42 12.61
CA LEU A 381 2.74 -21.80 12.58
C LEU A 381 3.44 -22.68 13.62
N SER A 382 4.74 -22.49 13.82
CA SER A 382 5.51 -23.23 14.83
C SER A 382 5.05 -22.92 16.26
N ASN A 383 4.63 -21.69 16.53
CA ASN A 383 4.09 -21.30 17.83
C ASN A 383 2.69 -21.87 18.06
N GLN A 384 1.84 -21.90 17.03
CA GLN A 384 0.51 -22.51 17.11
C GLN A 384 0.55 -24.03 17.28
N ALA A 385 1.59 -24.70 16.78
CA ALA A 385 1.76 -26.15 16.98
C ALA A 385 2.20 -26.53 18.41
N LYS A 386 2.69 -25.56 19.20
CA LYS A 386 3.17 -25.76 20.58
C LYS A 386 2.11 -25.44 21.64
N SER A 387 1.12 -24.63 21.29
CA SER A 387 -0.07 -24.32 22.10
C SER A 387 -1.13 -25.40 21.92
#